data_AF-A0AAV5BMJ9-F1
#
_entry.id   AF-A0AAV5BMJ9-F1
#
_cell.length_a   1.000
_cell.length_b   1.000
_cell.length_c   1.000
_cell.angle_alpha   90.00
_cell.angle_beta   90.00
_cell.angle_gamma   90.00
#
_symmetry.space_group_name_H-M   'P 1'
#
loop_
_entity.id
_entity.type
_entity.pdbx_description
1 polymer ?
#
loop_
_entity_poly.entity_id
_entity_poly.type
_entity_poly.pdbx_seq_one_letter_code
_entity_poly.pdbx_strand_id
1 'polypeptide(L)'
;MQKITSHIGNRSKFSKASKLALQLIEAGSVKPGTVSHFFAILEASMSSPGACNDPSVRADYHTLFGAAQGVTELFNQQQKNQFDIWLLHAVVANDLFTDDSFVFSKAVGKIKDAISALPMATADDYTDEAAALAPASKTSTPENKTNDNVPTAASHSLTGDSTHAEVSNSREEESSDPFGLDDLLDHKPKKCEKAQEKTVAALNRKADEEESNRFLKSRREALLKCLEIAARRYRLPWTQTAIDIFAKHAYDNVNRFTKHQRDAIEKLWNSIKEQQIRRKQGKSVNGKLDVNAFEHLQEKYAREKISIRHAVGGGGRRATQWLG
;
A
#
# COMPACT_ATOMS: atom_id res chain seq x y z
N MET A 1 -9.73 -10.99 -20.06
CA MET A 1 -9.14 -10.38 -18.83
C MET A 1 -7.62 -10.56 -18.75
N GLN A 2 -7.06 -11.76 -19.00
CA GLN A 2 -5.60 -12.01 -18.93
C GLN A 2 -4.71 -11.02 -19.69
N LYS A 3 -5.08 -10.62 -20.92
CA LYS A 3 -4.33 -9.61 -21.70
C LYS A 3 -4.34 -8.20 -21.07
N ILE A 4 -5.39 -7.86 -20.30
CA ILE A 4 -5.43 -6.61 -19.55
C ILE A 4 -4.48 -6.72 -18.36
N THR A 5 -4.53 -7.85 -17.63
CA THR A 5 -3.64 -8.14 -16.50
C THR A 5 -2.16 -7.99 -16.88
N SER A 6 -1.73 -8.51 -18.03
CA SER A 6 -0.32 -8.42 -18.47
C SER A 6 0.11 -7.01 -18.92
N HIS A 7 -0.83 -6.11 -19.20
CA HIS A 7 -0.55 -4.75 -19.66
C HIS A 7 -0.77 -3.69 -18.58
N ILE A 8 -1.62 -3.95 -17.59
CA ILE A 8 -2.00 -2.95 -16.59
C ILE A 8 -0.85 -2.65 -15.62
N GLY A 9 0.04 -3.61 -15.34
CA GLY A 9 1.24 -3.35 -14.54
C GLY A 9 2.29 -2.44 -15.23
N ASN A 10 2.17 -2.20 -16.54
CA ASN A 10 3.09 -1.34 -17.27
C ASN A 10 2.56 0.10 -17.35
N ARG A 11 3.30 1.05 -16.76
CA ARG A 11 2.94 2.48 -16.72
C ARG A 11 2.56 3.07 -18.09
N SER A 12 3.29 2.73 -19.15
CA SER A 12 3.03 3.25 -20.51
C SER A 12 1.73 2.74 -21.12
N LYS A 13 1.27 1.56 -20.68
CA LYS A 13 0.05 0.90 -21.18
C LYS A 13 -1.12 1.02 -20.20
N PHE A 14 -0.87 1.48 -18.98
CA PHE A 14 -1.83 1.56 -17.90
C PHE A 14 -3.10 2.30 -18.32
N SER A 15 -3.00 3.52 -18.84
CA SER A 15 -4.15 4.34 -19.23
C SER A 15 -5.09 3.68 -20.24
N LYS A 16 -4.56 2.82 -21.13
CA LYS A 16 -5.41 2.07 -22.08
C LYS A 16 -5.98 0.82 -21.43
N ALA A 17 -5.17 0.11 -20.65
CA ALA A 17 -5.59 -1.10 -19.94
C ALA A 17 -6.66 -0.80 -18.87
N SER A 18 -6.54 0.32 -18.14
CA SER A 18 -7.48 0.76 -17.12
C SER A 18 -8.85 1.08 -17.72
N LYS A 19 -8.90 1.75 -18.88
CA LYS A 19 -10.15 2.01 -19.62
C LYS A 19 -10.85 0.72 -20.05
N LEU A 20 -10.09 -0.28 -20.51
CA LEU A 20 -10.66 -1.59 -20.82
C LEU A 20 -11.16 -2.30 -19.56
N ALA A 21 -10.49 -2.16 -18.41
CA ALA A 21 -10.94 -2.69 -17.14
C ALA A 21 -12.23 -2.00 -16.65
N LEU A 22 -12.35 -0.68 -16.84
CA LEU A 22 -13.58 0.08 -16.56
C LEU A 22 -14.76 -0.41 -17.41
N GLN A 23 -14.55 -0.62 -18.71
CA GLN A 23 -15.58 -1.17 -19.59
C GLN A 23 -16.08 -2.54 -19.14
N LEU A 24 -15.23 -3.36 -18.50
CA LEU A 24 -15.68 -4.64 -17.94
C LEU A 24 -16.63 -4.45 -16.74
N ILE A 25 -16.42 -3.42 -15.93
CA ILE A 25 -17.33 -3.06 -14.84
C ILE A 25 -18.65 -2.53 -15.43
N GLU A 26 -18.57 -1.55 -16.34
CA GLU A 26 -19.73 -0.90 -16.96
C GLU A 26 -20.62 -1.90 -17.74
N ALA A 27 -19.99 -2.87 -18.42
CA ALA A 27 -20.71 -3.92 -19.16
C ALA A 27 -21.26 -5.04 -18.25
N GLY A 28 -21.11 -4.95 -16.91
CA GLY A 28 -21.56 -5.99 -15.98
C GLY A 28 -20.84 -7.34 -16.20
N SER A 29 -19.62 -7.31 -16.74
CA SER A 29 -18.83 -8.51 -17.04
C SER A 29 -18.10 -9.05 -15.80
N VAL A 30 -18.07 -8.30 -14.71
CA VAL A 30 -17.59 -8.73 -13.39
C VAL A 30 -18.73 -9.42 -12.64
N LYS A 31 -18.67 -10.74 -12.57
CA LYS A 31 -19.67 -11.64 -11.98
C LYS A 31 -18.98 -12.59 -11.00
N PRO A 32 -19.69 -13.34 -10.13
CA PRO A 32 -19.07 -14.29 -9.21
C PRO A 32 -18.08 -15.27 -9.88
N GLY A 33 -18.34 -15.69 -11.13
CA GLY A 33 -17.43 -16.57 -11.88
C GLY A 33 -16.22 -15.89 -12.51
N THR A 34 -16.25 -14.56 -12.70
CA THR A 34 -15.19 -13.78 -13.38
C THR A 34 -14.46 -12.81 -12.45
N VAL A 35 -14.95 -12.63 -11.23
CA VAL A 35 -14.41 -11.66 -10.25
C VAL A 35 -12.96 -11.94 -9.89
N SER A 36 -12.54 -13.20 -9.81
CA SER A 36 -11.14 -13.59 -9.55
C SER A 36 -10.19 -13.03 -10.61
N HIS A 37 -10.59 -13.10 -11.88
CA HIS A 37 -9.82 -12.57 -13.01
C HIS A 37 -9.80 -11.03 -13.01
N PHE A 38 -10.90 -10.40 -12.58
CA PHE A 38 -10.95 -8.95 -12.42
C PHE A 38 -10.09 -8.48 -11.24
N PHE A 39 -10.12 -9.20 -10.12
CA PHE A 39 -9.26 -8.91 -8.97
C PHE A 39 -7.78 -9.02 -9.34
N ALA A 40 -7.39 -10.02 -10.14
CA ALA A 40 -6.02 -10.13 -10.66
C ALA A 40 -5.61 -8.93 -11.53
N ILE A 41 -6.55 -8.27 -12.23
CA ILE A 41 -6.27 -7.01 -12.95
C ILE A 41 -5.94 -5.90 -11.95
N LEU A 42 -6.72 -5.75 -10.87
CA LEU A 42 -6.47 -4.75 -9.83
C LEU A 42 -5.13 -5.02 -9.12
N GLU A 43 -4.85 -6.27 -8.79
CA GLU A 43 -3.60 -6.69 -8.16
C GLU A 43 -2.38 -6.39 -9.04
N ALA A 44 -2.43 -6.76 -10.32
CA ALA A 44 -1.37 -6.45 -11.28
C ALA A 44 -1.17 -4.93 -11.46
N SER A 45 -2.22 -4.13 -11.29
CA SER A 45 -2.10 -2.67 -11.35
C SER A 45 -1.43 -2.06 -10.12
N MET A 46 -1.50 -2.75 -8.98
CA MET A 46 -0.99 -2.29 -7.68
C MET A 46 0.29 -3.01 -7.25
N SER A 47 0.94 -3.75 -8.17
CA SER A 47 2.25 -4.39 -7.89
C SER A 47 3.33 -3.38 -7.50
N SER A 48 3.19 -2.11 -7.89
CA SER A 48 3.98 -0.99 -7.36
C SER A 48 3.05 0.10 -6.82
N PRO A 49 2.67 0.06 -5.52
CA PRO A 49 1.69 0.98 -4.95
C PRO A 49 2.08 2.46 -5.05
N GLY A 50 3.38 2.79 -5.14
CA GLY A 50 3.85 4.17 -5.31
C GLY A 50 3.59 4.75 -6.71
N ALA A 51 3.46 3.91 -7.74
CA ALA A 51 3.25 4.36 -9.11
C ALA A 51 1.85 4.97 -9.34
N CYS A 52 0.87 4.64 -8.49
CA CYS A 52 -0.50 5.14 -8.65
C CYS A 52 -0.65 6.64 -8.38
N ASN A 53 0.35 7.26 -7.74
CA ASN A 53 0.37 8.68 -7.40
C ASN A 53 1.09 9.55 -8.46
N ASP A 54 1.60 8.93 -9.53
CA ASP A 54 2.24 9.64 -10.63
C ASP A 54 1.25 10.56 -11.37
N PRO A 55 1.59 11.83 -11.63
CA PRO A 55 0.68 12.79 -12.27
C PRO A 55 0.10 12.32 -13.61
N SER A 56 0.86 11.53 -14.38
CA SER A 56 0.46 11.04 -15.70
C SER A 56 -0.65 9.98 -15.66
N VAL A 57 -0.78 9.24 -14.56
CA VAL A 57 -1.69 8.08 -14.46
C VAL A 57 -2.63 8.14 -13.26
N ARG A 58 -2.42 9.07 -12.31
CA ARG A 58 -3.23 9.19 -11.08
C ARG A 58 -4.74 9.29 -11.35
N ALA A 59 -5.15 10.00 -12.40
CA ALA A 59 -6.56 10.16 -12.74
C ALA A 59 -7.18 8.84 -13.21
N ASP A 60 -6.44 8.05 -13.99
CA ASP A 60 -6.86 6.74 -14.45
C ASP A 60 -6.93 5.73 -13.28
N TYR A 61 -5.97 5.77 -12.35
CA TYR A 61 -6.01 4.98 -11.11
C TYR A 61 -7.22 5.35 -10.25
N HIS A 62 -7.41 6.65 -10.00
CA HIS A 62 -8.54 7.15 -9.23
C HIS A 62 -9.88 6.70 -9.84
N THR A 63 -10.02 6.78 -11.17
CA THR A 63 -11.26 6.38 -11.87
C THR A 63 -11.47 4.86 -11.79
N LEU A 64 -10.45 4.05 -12.06
CA LEU A 64 -10.54 2.59 -12.01
C LEU A 64 -10.91 2.08 -10.61
N PHE A 65 -10.20 2.53 -9.58
CA PHE A 65 -10.45 2.10 -8.19
C PHE A 65 -11.71 2.74 -7.62
N GLY A 66 -12.09 3.93 -8.08
CA GLY A 66 -13.39 4.54 -7.84
C GLY A 66 -14.54 3.65 -8.32
N ALA A 67 -14.49 3.22 -9.59
CA ALA A 67 -15.52 2.36 -10.18
C ALA A 67 -15.51 0.94 -9.57
N ALA A 68 -14.34 0.39 -9.26
CA ALA A 68 -14.21 -0.94 -8.67
C ALA A 68 -14.88 -1.08 -7.30
N GLN A 69 -15.13 0.01 -6.57
CA GLN A 69 -15.95 -0.02 -5.35
C GLN A 69 -17.35 -0.61 -5.62
N GLY A 70 -17.95 -0.35 -6.79
CA GLY A 70 -19.28 -0.87 -7.14
C GLY A 70 -19.37 -2.39 -7.29
N VAL A 71 -18.24 -3.11 -7.33
CA VAL A 71 -18.20 -4.58 -7.43
C VAL A 71 -17.60 -5.24 -6.18
N THR A 72 -17.32 -4.48 -5.12
CA THR A 72 -16.69 -4.99 -3.89
C THR A 72 -17.53 -6.03 -3.14
N GLU A 73 -18.85 -6.04 -3.33
CA GLU A 73 -19.72 -7.08 -2.76
C GLU A 73 -19.38 -8.49 -3.24
N LEU A 74 -18.79 -8.59 -4.44
CA LEU A 74 -18.35 -9.86 -5.04
C LEU A 74 -17.01 -10.35 -4.48
N PHE A 75 -16.29 -9.53 -3.72
CA PHE A 75 -14.99 -9.87 -3.15
C PHE A 75 -15.14 -10.64 -1.85
N ASN A 76 -14.22 -11.59 -1.61
CA ASN A 76 -14.09 -12.21 -0.30
C ASN A 76 -13.45 -11.24 0.71
N GLN A 77 -13.40 -11.61 2.00
CA GLN A 77 -12.90 -10.70 3.04
C GLN A 77 -11.43 -10.29 2.85
N GLN A 78 -10.58 -11.23 2.44
CA GLN A 78 -9.15 -10.97 2.18
C GLN A 78 -8.97 -9.96 1.04
N GLN A 79 -9.70 -10.17 -0.05
CA GLN A 79 -9.74 -9.28 -1.21
C GLN A 79 -10.26 -7.89 -0.84
N LYS A 80 -11.30 -7.79 0.00
CA LYS A 80 -11.80 -6.51 0.52
C LYS A 80 -10.73 -5.77 1.32
N ASN A 81 -10.07 -6.46 2.26
CA ASN A 81 -8.99 -5.89 3.05
C ASN A 81 -7.86 -5.34 2.15
N GLN A 82 -7.44 -6.12 1.15
CA GLN A 82 -6.41 -5.68 0.22
C GLN A 82 -6.87 -4.52 -0.68
N PHE A 83 -8.12 -4.56 -1.14
CA PHE A 83 -8.71 -3.48 -1.93
C PHE A 83 -8.84 -2.17 -1.13
N ASP A 84 -9.15 -2.23 0.16
CA ASP A 84 -9.21 -1.05 1.04
C ASP A 84 -7.85 -0.35 1.14
N ILE A 85 -6.75 -1.12 1.23
CA ILE A 85 -5.39 -0.56 1.20
C ILE A 85 -5.13 0.10 -0.15
N TRP A 86 -5.53 -0.54 -1.25
CA TRP A 86 -5.37 0.05 -2.58
C TRP A 86 -6.21 1.31 -2.75
N LEU A 87 -7.39 1.39 -2.15
CA LEU A 87 -8.23 2.58 -2.19
C LEU A 87 -7.57 3.75 -1.45
N LEU A 88 -6.89 3.49 -0.33
CA LEU A 88 -6.09 4.52 0.35
C LEU A 88 -5.01 5.09 -0.58
N HIS A 89 -4.35 4.25 -1.37
CA HIS A 89 -3.30 4.67 -2.31
C HIS A 89 -3.82 5.34 -3.58
N ALA A 90 -4.73 4.68 -4.29
CA ALA A 90 -5.15 5.04 -5.65
C ALA A 90 -6.24 6.12 -5.68
N VAL A 91 -7.01 6.27 -4.59
CA VAL A 91 -8.11 7.25 -4.50
C VAL A 91 -7.80 8.29 -3.43
N VAL A 92 -7.71 7.89 -2.16
CA VAL A 92 -7.63 8.86 -1.05
C VAL A 92 -6.33 9.67 -1.09
N ALA A 93 -5.19 9.02 -1.34
CA ALA A 93 -3.92 9.75 -1.47
C ALA A 93 -3.89 10.62 -2.74
N ASN A 94 -4.57 10.20 -3.82
CA ASN A 94 -4.66 10.99 -5.04
C ASN A 94 -5.53 12.25 -4.88
N ASP A 95 -6.57 12.17 -4.06
CA ASP A 95 -7.40 13.33 -3.68
C ASP A 95 -6.60 14.42 -2.94
N LEU A 96 -5.46 14.09 -2.32
CA LEU A 96 -4.56 15.09 -1.71
C LEU A 96 -3.78 15.93 -2.74
N PHE A 97 -3.84 15.56 -4.02
CA PHE A 97 -3.20 16.28 -5.11
C PHE A 97 -4.16 17.11 -5.97
N THR A 98 -5.36 17.35 -5.45
CA THR A 98 -6.38 18.22 -6.04
C THR A 98 -6.07 19.70 -5.81
N ASP A 99 -6.72 20.57 -6.61
CA ASP A 99 -6.79 22.02 -6.39
C ASP A 99 -8.13 22.44 -5.75
N ASP A 100 -9.01 21.49 -5.46
CA ASP A 100 -10.30 21.70 -4.77
C ASP A 100 -10.16 21.49 -3.26
N SER A 101 -10.36 22.57 -2.48
CA SER A 101 -10.28 22.54 -1.02
C SER A 101 -11.26 21.58 -0.35
N PHE A 102 -12.44 21.37 -0.94
CA PHE A 102 -13.44 20.44 -0.39
C PHE A 102 -13.02 18.99 -0.60
N VAL A 103 -12.53 18.65 -1.80
CA VAL A 103 -12.02 17.31 -2.10
C VAL A 103 -10.82 16.99 -1.20
N PHE A 104 -9.89 17.93 -1.06
CA PHE A 104 -8.73 17.78 -0.18
C PHE A 104 -9.16 17.55 1.27
N SER A 105 -10.06 18.38 1.80
CA SER A 105 -10.53 18.28 3.19
C SER A 105 -11.31 16.99 3.45
N LYS A 106 -12.08 16.52 2.46
CA LYS A 106 -12.79 15.24 2.52
C LYS A 106 -11.80 14.07 2.57
N ALA A 107 -10.74 14.11 1.77
CA ALA A 107 -9.69 13.10 1.81
C ALA A 107 -8.98 13.08 3.17
N VAL A 108 -8.60 14.25 3.69
CA VAL A 108 -8.05 14.40 5.04
C VAL A 108 -9.00 13.82 6.10
N GLY A 109 -10.31 14.08 6.00
CA GLY A 109 -11.32 13.51 6.88
C GLY A 109 -11.31 11.98 6.87
N LYS A 110 -11.38 11.37 5.69
CA LYS A 110 -11.30 9.90 5.53
C LYS A 110 -10.04 9.31 6.15
N ILE A 111 -8.89 9.97 5.98
CA ILE A 111 -7.62 9.50 6.55
C ILE A 111 -7.65 9.60 8.08
N LYS A 112 -8.18 10.70 8.64
CA LYS A 112 -8.34 10.83 10.10
C LYS A 112 -9.22 9.73 10.67
N ASP A 113 -10.36 9.45 10.05
CA ASP A 113 -11.27 8.41 10.47
C ASP A 113 -10.59 7.03 10.41
N ALA A 114 -9.82 6.78 9.34
CA ALA A 114 -9.06 5.55 9.18
C ALA A 114 -7.94 5.39 10.23
N ILE A 115 -7.28 6.48 10.66
CA ILE A 115 -6.31 6.49 11.76
C ILE A 115 -6.99 6.18 13.09
N SER A 116 -8.12 6.83 13.38
CA SER A 116 -8.88 6.61 14.60
C SER A 116 -9.39 5.17 14.73
N ALA A 117 -9.68 4.53 13.60
CA ALA A 117 -10.11 3.13 13.53
C ALA A 117 -8.97 2.09 13.69
N LEU A 118 -7.70 2.50 13.68
CA LEU A 118 -6.58 1.57 13.86
C LEU A 118 -6.54 1.01 15.30
N PRO A 119 -6.24 -0.28 15.51
CA PRO A 119 -5.94 -0.78 16.85
C PRO A 119 -4.62 -0.21 17.38
N MET A 120 -4.45 -0.21 18.71
CA MET A 120 -3.17 0.18 19.34
C MET A 120 -2.05 -0.75 18.86
N ALA A 121 -0.86 -0.19 18.62
CA ALA A 121 0.29 -1.01 18.22
C ALA A 121 0.79 -1.84 19.40
N THR A 122 0.96 -3.14 19.19
CA THR A 122 1.36 -4.11 20.21
C THR A 122 2.88 -4.35 20.20
N ALA A 123 3.39 -5.11 21.16
CA ALA A 123 4.81 -5.45 21.22
C ALA A 123 5.31 -6.21 19.97
N ASP A 124 4.45 -7.07 19.42
CA ASP A 124 4.76 -7.93 18.26
C ASP A 124 4.96 -7.10 16.98
N ASP A 125 4.22 -5.99 16.85
CA ASP A 125 4.38 -5.05 15.73
C ASP A 125 5.80 -4.45 15.66
N TYR A 126 6.49 -4.30 16.80
CA TYR A 126 7.86 -3.76 16.83
C TYR A 126 8.91 -4.80 16.43
N THR A 127 8.71 -6.07 16.79
CA THR A 127 9.66 -7.15 16.51
C THR A 127 9.72 -7.44 15.02
N ASP A 128 8.56 -7.46 14.36
CA ASP A 128 8.47 -7.70 12.91
C ASP A 128 8.99 -6.52 12.08
N GLU A 129 8.82 -5.28 12.57
CA GLU A 129 9.37 -4.08 11.92
C GLU A 129 10.91 -4.04 11.99
N ALA A 130 11.50 -4.46 13.12
CA ALA A 130 12.96 -4.57 13.25
C ALA A 130 13.56 -5.64 12.31
N ALA A 131 12.84 -6.74 12.08
CA ALA A 131 13.24 -7.79 11.14
C ALA A 131 13.18 -7.31 9.68
N ALA A 132 12.20 -6.47 9.31
CA ALA A 132 12.08 -5.90 7.97
C ALA A 132 13.18 -4.85 7.67
N LEU A 133 13.75 -4.21 8.69
CA LEU A 133 14.80 -3.19 8.58
C LEU A 133 16.23 -3.75 8.71
N ALA A 134 16.40 -5.04 9.05
CA ALA A 134 17.72 -5.66 9.11
C ALA A 134 18.32 -5.74 7.70
N PRO A 135 19.47 -5.11 7.43
CA PRO A 135 20.05 -5.08 6.09
C PRO A 135 20.49 -6.49 5.66
N ALA A 136 20.13 -6.87 4.43
CA ALA A 136 20.73 -7.97 3.70
C ALA A 136 22.20 -7.65 3.34
N SER A 137 23.06 -7.56 4.35
CA SER A 137 24.50 -7.42 4.19
C SER A 137 25.15 -8.78 4.42
N LYS A 138 25.31 -9.54 3.34
CA LYS A 138 26.44 -10.45 3.02
C LYS A 138 26.12 -11.23 1.75
N THR A 139 26.44 -10.63 0.61
CA THR A 139 26.88 -11.40 -0.57
C THR A 139 27.93 -10.56 -1.27
N SER A 140 29.15 -10.67 -0.77
CA SER A 140 30.34 -10.30 -1.50
C SER A 140 30.42 -11.17 -2.75
N THR A 141 30.35 -10.52 -3.90
CA THR A 141 30.83 -10.99 -5.20
C THR A 141 32.17 -11.74 -5.06
N PRO A 142 32.31 -12.96 -5.58
CA PRO A 142 33.59 -13.44 -6.06
C PRO A 142 33.65 -13.26 -7.58
N GLU A 143 34.73 -12.62 -7.99
CA GLU A 143 35.09 -12.40 -9.38
C GLU A 143 35.31 -13.72 -10.13
N ASN A 144 34.95 -13.66 -11.41
CA ASN A 144 35.01 -14.71 -12.41
C ASN A 144 36.47 -14.92 -12.85
N LYS A 145 36.97 -16.17 -12.85
CA LYS A 145 38.07 -16.60 -13.73
C LYS A 145 37.74 -17.96 -14.34
N THR A 146 37.46 -17.89 -15.62
CA THR A 146 37.39 -18.93 -16.64
C THR A 146 38.66 -19.79 -16.64
N ASN A 147 38.50 -21.10 -16.84
CA ASN A 147 39.29 -21.87 -17.82
C ASN A 147 38.65 -23.24 -18.07
N ASP A 148 38.49 -23.52 -19.36
CA ASP A 148 38.04 -24.78 -19.97
C ASP A 148 38.96 -25.96 -19.62
N ASN A 149 38.36 -27.15 -19.47
CA ASN A 149 38.68 -28.29 -20.35
C ASN A 149 37.85 -29.55 -20.01
N VAL A 150 37.20 -30.08 -21.05
CA VAL A 150 36.68 -31.44 -21.21
C VAL A 150 37.88 -32.33 -21.64
N PRO A 151 38.03 -33.60 -21.21
CA PRO A 151 37.43 -34.70 -21.96
C PRO A 151 37.00 -35.98 -21.20
N THR A 152 36.03 -36.60 -21.87
CA THR A 152 35.51 -37.97 -21.87
C THR A 152 36.54 -39.10 -21.78
N ALA A 153 36.17 -40.21 -21.11
CA ALA A 153 36.13 -41.59 -21.64
C ALA A 153 36.67 -42.70 -20.70
N ALA A 154 35.78 -43.67 -20.47
CA ALA A 154 35.98 -45.13 -20.53
C ALA A 154 36.59 -45.92 -19.35
N SER A 155 35.86 -47.00 -19.04
CA SER A 155 36.30 -48.39 -18.82
C SER A 155 36.37 -48.94 -17.39
N HIS A 156 35.52 -49.98 -17.19
CA HIS A 156 35.80 -51.33 -16.65
C HIS A 156 36.51 -51.44 -15.28
N SER A 157 36.18 -52.31 -14.33
CA SER A 157 35.65 -53.68 -14.35
C SER A 157 35.49 -54.18 -12.91
N LEU A 158 34.48 -55.03 -12.65
CA LEU A 158 34.49 -56.32 -11.89
C LEU A 158 35.11 -56.34 -10.46
N THR A 159 34.64 -57.06 -9.44
CA THR A 159 34.21 -58.48 -9.34
C THR A 159 33.66 -58.75 -7.92
N GLY A 160 32.74 -59.73 -7.82
CA GLY A 160 32.62 -60.74 -6.73
C GLY A 160 32.15 -60.27 -5.34
N ASP A 161 31.46 -61.05 -4.53
CA ASP A 161 31.19 -62.49 -4.57
C ASP A 161 30.05 -62.81 -3.57
N SER A 162 29.24 -63.82 -3.92
CA SER A 162 28.65 -64.92 -3.12
C SER A 162 28.35 -64.77 -1.60
N THR A 163 27.34 -65.36 -0.97
CA THR A 163 26.35 -66.41 -1.31
C THR A 163 25.48 -66.73 -0.08
N HIS A 164 24.26 -67.24 -0.32
CA HIS A 164 23.52 -68.34 0.37
C HIS A 164 23.14 -68.23 1.87
N ALA A 165 21.84 -68.27 2.22
CA ALA A 165 20.93 -69.44 2.37
C ALA A 165 20.87 -69.89 3.86
N GLU A 166 19.83 -70.46 4.48
CA GLU A 166 18.50 -70.98 4.13
C GLU A 166 17.78 -71.31 5.47
N VAL A 167 16.44 -71.18 5.55
CA VAL A 167 15.41 -72.20 5.97
C VAL A 167 15.54 -72.81 7.41
N SER A 168 14.53 -72.89 8.30
CA SER A 168 13.21 -73.55 8.18
C SER A 168 12.29 -73.35 9.42
N ASN A 169 10.99 -73.31 9.15
CA ASN A 169 9.81 -73.96 9.79
C ASN A 169 9.58 -74.07 11.31
N SER A 170 8.36 -73.67 11.73
CA SER A 170 7.35 -74.59 12.32
C SER A 170 5.92 -74.02 12.18
N ARG A 171 4.95 -74.92 12.31
CA ARG A 171 3.56 -74.91 11.81
C ARG A 171 2.57 -74.77 12.98
N GLU A 172 1.41 -74.14 12.77
CA GLU A 172 0.08 -74.60 13.22
C GLU A 172 -1.04 -73.65 12.77
N GLU A 173 -2.19 -74.24 12.42
CA GLU A 173 -3.30 -73.68 11.66
C GLU A 173 -4.36 -73.06 12.60
N GLU A 174 -4.82 -71.85 12.31
CA GLU A 174 -6.19 -71.41 12.59
C GLU A 174 -6.51 -70.21 11.68
N SER A 175 -7.71 -70.18 11.14
CA SER A 175 -8.16 -69.34 10.03
C SER A 175 -7.82 -67.85 10.19
N SER A 176 -6.69 -67.43 9.61
CA SER A 176 -6.40 -66.00 9.41
C SER A 176 -6.70 -65.67 7.96
N ASP A 177 -7.57 -64.68 7.79
CA ASP A 177 -7.95 -64.05 6.53
C ASP A 177 -6.77 -64.02 5.54
N PRO A 178 -6.83 -64.75 4.40
CA PRO A 178 -5.72 -64.89 3.46
C PRO A 178 -5.34 -63.58 2.75
N PHE A 179 -6.11 -62.50 2.97
CA PHE A 179 -5.80 -61.17 2.47
C PHE A 179 -5.51 -60.13 3.56
N GLY A 180 -5.58 -60.48 4.85
CA GLY A 180 -5.28 -59.56 5.97
C GLY A 180 -6.08 -58.25 5.93
N LEU A 181 -7.33 -58.31 5.47
CA LEU A 181 -8.21 -57.15 5.32
C LEU A 181 -8.96 -56.78 6.61
N ASP A 182 -9.10 -57.71 7.56
CA ASP A 182 -9.79 -57.42 8.84
C ASP A 182 -9.04 -56.36 9.69
N ASP A 183 -7.70 -56.34 9.67
CA ASP A 183 -6.89 -55.28 10.29
C ASP A 183 -6.97 -53.92 9.55
N LEU A 184 -7.53 -53.90 8.33
CA LEU A 184 -7.66 -52.69 7.53
C LEU A 184 -9.01 -51.98 7.73
N LEU A 185 -10.03 -52.70 8.22
CA LEU A 185 -11.37 -52.17 8.40
C LEU A 185 -11.67 -51.77 9.85
N ASP A 186 -11.05 -52.43 10.83
CA ASP A 186 -11.17 -52.05 12.23
C ASP A 186 -9.97 -51.22 12.71
N HIS A 187 -10.27 -50.00 13.16
CA HIS A 187 -9.37 -49.00 13.75
C HIS A 187 -8.76 -47.93 12.82
N LYS A 188 -9.62 -47.11 12.21
CA LYS A 188 -9.36 -45.66 12.28
C LYS A 188 -9.79 -45.17 13.67
N PRO A 189 -8.88 -44.92 14.63
CA PRO A 189 -9.29 -44.34 15.89
C PRO A 189 -9.82 -42.92 15.59
N LYS A 190 -11.10 -42.68 15.86
CA LYS A 190 -11.76 -41.35 15.87
C LYS A 190 -10.97 -40.27 16.65
N LYS A 191 -9.98 -40.68 17.45
CA LYS A 191 -9.02 -39.84 18.19
C LYS A 191 -7.91 -39.25 17.31
N CYS A 192 -7.48 -39.93 16.24
CA CYS A 192 -6.45 -39.43 15.32
C CYS A 192 -7.04 -38.40 14.33
N GLU A 193 -8.25 -38.63 13.81
CA GLU A 193 -8.97 -37.64 12.97
C GLU A 193 -9.31 -36.38 13.77
N LYS A 194 -9.81 -36.49 15.02
CA LYS A 194 -10.02 -35.32 15.90
C LYS A 194 -8.73 -34.57 16.26
N ALA A 195 -7.59 -35.24 16.30
CA ALA A 195 -6.30 -34.60 16.56
C ALA A 195 -5.80 -33.84 15.31
N GLN A 196 -5.96 -34.43 14.12
CA GLN A 196 -5.65 -33.80 12.85
C GLN A 196 -6.59 -32.60 12.54
N GLU A 197 -7.88 -32.71 12.85
CA GLU A 197 -8.83 -31.58 12.73
C GLU A 197 -8.44 -30.42 13.66
N LYS A 198 -8.00 -30.71 14.89
CA LYS A 198 -7.53 -29.69 15.85
C LYS A 198 -6.23 -29.03 15.41
N THR A 199 -5.29 -29.76 14.83
CA THR A 199 -4.04 -29.17 14.31
C THR A 199 -4.30 -28.33 13.07
N VAL A 200 -5.14 -28.79 12.14
CA VAL A 200 -5.55 -28.01 10.95
C VAL A 200 -6.30 -26.74 11.37
N ALA A 201 -7.23 -26.83 12.33
CA ALA A 201 -7.93 -25.66 12.85
C ALA A 201 -6.98 -24.66 13.55
N ALA A 202 -5.96 -25.14 14.27
CA ALA A 202 -4.96 -24.28 14.89
C ALA A 202 -4.04 -23.60 13.84
N LEU A 203 -3.69 -24.32 12.76
CA LEU A 203 -2.91 -23.76 11.65
C LEU A 203 -3.69 -22.69 10.89
N ASN A 204 -4.98 -22.91 10.61
CA ASN A 204 -5.83 -21.92 9.96
C ASN A 204 -5.98 -20.65 10.81
N ARG A 205 -6.18 -20.79 12.13
CA ARG A 205 -6.24 -19.63 13.03
C ARG A 205 -4.96 -18.80 13.02
N LYS A 206 -3.79 -19.45 13.03
CA LYS A 206 -2.51 -18.75 12.93
C LYS A 206 -2.35 -18.03 11.60
N ALA A 207 -2.76 -18.67 10.49
CA ALA A 207 -2.73 -18.04 9.17
C ALA A 207 -3.63 -16.80 9.10
N ASP A 208 -4.83 -16.87 9.68
CA ASP A 208 -5.77 -15.74 9.74
C ASP A 208 -5.21 -14.58 10.59
N GLU A 209 -4.58 -14.90 11.73
CA GLU A 209 -3.91 -13.90 12.60
C GLU A 209 -2.73 -13.23 11.88
N GLU A 210 -1.89 -14.01 11.20
CA GLU A 210 -0.78 -13.48 10.40
C GLU A 210 -1.27 -12.59 9.27
N GLU A 211 -2.33 -12.97 8.57
CA GLU A 211 -2.91 -12.16 7.50
C GLU A 211 -3.50 -10.85 8.03
N SER A 212 -4.23 -10.89 9.15
CA SER A 212 -4.74 -9.70 9.83
C SER A 212 -3.59 -8.74 10.21
N ASN A 213 -2.48 -9.29 10.73
CA ASN A 213 -1.30 -8.51 11.06
C ASN A 213 -0.64 -7.89 9.82
N ARG A 214 -0.53 -8.63 8.71
CA ARG A 214 -0.01 -8.10 7.43
C ARG A 214 -0.89 -6.99 6.87
N PHE A 215 -2.22 -7.16 6.96
CA PHE A 215 -3.17 -6.13 6.58
C PHE A 215 -3.00 -4.86 7.43
N LEU A 216 -2.92 -4.98 8.75
CA LEU A 216 -2.74 -3.85 9.65
C LEU A 216 -1.42 -3.10 9.39
N LYS A 217 -0.32 -3.82 9.15
CA LYS A 217 0.96 -3.22 8.75
C LYS A 217 0.84 -2.41 7.46
N SER A 218 0.28 -3.03 6.42
CA SER A 218 0.08 -2.38 5.12
C SER A 218 -0.84 -1.16 5.21
N ARG A 219 -1.88 -1.24 6.04
CA ARG A 219 -2.80 -0.12 6.30
C ARG A 219 -2.11 1.02 7.03
N ARG A 220 -1.30 0.75 8.06
CA ARG A 220 -0.51 1.78 8.78
C ARG A 220 0.47 2.47 7.83
N GLU A 221 1.17 1.71 6.99
CA GLU A 221 2.08 2.26 5.98
C GLU A 221 1.36 3.14 4.94
N ALA A 222 0.19 2.71 4.47
CA ALA A 222 -0.61 3.50 3.54
C ALA A 222 -1.04 4.84 4.14
N LEU A 223 -1.47 4.84 5.41
CA LEU A 223 -1.86 6.04 6.13
C LEU A 223 -0.67 6.98 6.38
N LEU A 224 0.51 6.44 6.73
CA LEU A 224 1.73 7.24 6.87
C LEU A 224 2.10 7.91 5.55
N LYS A 225 2.06 7.18 4.43
CA LYS A 225 2.29 7.75 3.09
C LYS A 225 1.28 8.87 2.75
N CYS A 226 0.01 8.70 3.10
CA CYS A 226 -0.99 9.77 2.93
C CYS A 226 -0.64 11.02 3.75
N LEU A 227 -0.18 10.84 4.99
CA LEU A 227 0.27 11.95 5.85
C LEU A 227 1.47 12.69 5.25
N GLU A 228 2.46 11.96 4.74
CA GLU A 228 3.61 12.54 4.04
C GLU A 228 3.19 13.32 2.78
N ILE A 229 2.28 12.77 1.98
CA ILE A 229 1.75 13.42 0.78
C ILE A 229 1.05 14.74 1.15
N ALA A 230 0.20 14.72 2.18
CA ALA A 230 -0.48 15.92 2.67
C ALA A 230 0.51 16.97 3.16
N ALA A 231 1.52 16.58 3.95
CA ALA A 231 2.53 17.48 4.47
C ALA A 231 3.32 18.21 3.37
N ARG A 232 3.64 17.52 2.25
CA ARG A 232 4.29 18.14 1.08
C ARG A 232 3.45 19.24 0.43
N ARG A 233 2.14 19.28 0.71
CA ARG A 233 1.21 20.31 0.20
C ARG A 233 1.10 21.54 1.08
N TYR A 234 1.76 21.59 2.23
CA TYR A 234 1.76 22.75 3.14
C TYR A 234 2.18 24.07 2.49
N ARG A 235 2.94 24.01 1.39
CA ARG A 235 3.29 25.17 0.56
C ARG A 235 2.08 25.90 -0.02
N LEU A 236 0.92 25.26 -0.12
CA LEU A 236 -0.32 25.83 -0.66
C LEU A 236 -1.12 26.49 0.49
N PRO A 237 -1.31 27.82 0.49
CA PRO A 237 -1.94 28.52 1.63
C PRO A 237 -3.30 27.97 2.04
N TRP A 238 -4.13 27.60 1.06
CA TRP A 238 -5.48 27.08 1.30
C TRP A 238 -5.49 25.69 1.98
N THR A 239 -4.38 24.93 1.93
CA THR A 239 -4.29 23.60 2.58
C THR A 239 -3.80 23.65 4.03
N GLN A 240 -3.13 24.74 4.43
CA GLN A 240 -2.31 24.77 5.65
C GLN A 240 -3.10 24.47 6.92
N THR A 241 -4.28 25.08 7.07
CA THR A 241 -5.12 24.84 8.25
C THR A 241 -5.61 23.40 8.32
N ALA A 242 -5.99 22.80 7.19
CA ALA A 242 -6.40 21.40 7.15
C ALA A 242 -5.23 20.46 7.50
N ILE A 243 -4.02 20.76 6.99
CA ILE A 243 -2.81 19.99 7.31
C ILE A 243 -2.40 20.16 8.78
N ASP A 244 -2.49 21.36 9.35
CA ASP A 244 -2.20 21.60 10.77
C ASP A 244 -3.08 20.72 11.67
N ILE A 245 -4.40 20.71 11.41
CA ILE A 245 -5.38 19.92 12.16
C ILE A 245 -5.10 18.43 11.95
N PHE A 246 -4.81 18.03 10.71
CA PHE A 246 -4.55 16.65 10.35
C PHE A 246 -3.28 16.09 11.01
N ALA A 247 -2.17 16.84 10.93
CA ALA A 247 -0.91 16.45 11.53
C ALA A 247 -1.01 16.36 13.05
N LYS A 248 -1.74 17.30 13.68
CA LYS A 248 -2.04 17.21 15.11
C LYS A 248 -2.83 15.95 15.44
N HIS A 249 -3.88 15.65 14.67
CA HIS A 249 -4.68 14.43 14.88
C HIS A 249 -3.85 13.14 14.74
N ALA A 250 -2.95 13.08 13.77
CA ALA A 250 -2.04 11.95 13.60
C ALA A 250 -1.08 11.82 14.79
N TYR A 251 -0.53 12.94 15.29
CA TYR A 251 0.33 12.97 16.47
C TYR A 251 -0.42 12.54 17.75
N ASP A 252 -1.64 13.03 17.96
CA ASP A 252 -2.46 12.67 19.13
C ASP A 252 -2.81 11.16 19.14
N ASN A 253 -2.77 10.49 17.97
CA ASN A 253 -3.01 9.06 17.80
C ASN A 253 -1.73 8.25 17.46
N VAL A 254 -0.55 8.80 17.76
CA VAL A 254 0.74 8.19 17.40
C VAL A 254 0.94 6.79 18.02
N ASN A 255 0.29 6.51 19.16
CA ASN A 255 0.29 5.20 19.82
C ASN A 255 -0.33 4.07 18.97
N ARG A 256 -1.11 4.38 17.94
CA ARG A 256 -1.69 3.40 17.00
C ARG A 256 -0.71 2.94 15.92
N PHE A 257 0.43 3.61 15.80
CA PHE A 257 1.50 3.31 14.85
C PHE A 257 2.66 2.56 15.52
N THR A 258 3.46 1.87 14.70
CA THR A 258 4.69 1.17 15.13
C THR A 258 5.78 2.17 15.50
N LYS A 259 6.81 1.75 16.25
CA LYS A 259 7.81 2.66 16.84
C LYS A 259 8.49 3.53 15.79
N HIS A 260 8.94 2.95 14.68
CA HIS A 260 9.60 3.74 13.62
C HIS A 260 8.61 4.70 12.93
N GLN A 261 7.37 4.27 12.72
CA GLN A 261 6.31 5.15 12.22
C GLN A 261 5.98 6.29 13.19
N ARG A 262 6.06 6.06 14.51
CA ARG A 262 5.93 7.13 15.50
C ARG A 262 7.01 8.18 15.31
N ASP A 263 8.26 7.76 15.24
CA ASP A 263 9.40 8.68 15.05
C ASP A 263 9.23 9.51 13.77
N ALA A 264 8.71 8.90 12.69
CA ALA A 264 8.41 9.59 11.44
C ALA A 264 7.29 10.63 11.63
N ILE A 265 6.20 10.28 12.31
CA ILE A 265 5.07 11.18 12.61
C ILE A 265 5.53 12.34 13.50
N GLU A 266 6.35 12.07 14.52
CA GLU A 266 6.88 13.11 15.42
C GLU A 266 7.77 14.11 14.68
N LYS A 267 8.69 13.62 13.83
CA LYS A 267 9.52 14.49 12.98
C LYS A 267 8.65 15.35 12.06
N LEU A 268 7.65 14.74 11.44
CA LEU A 268 6.74 15.44 10.53
C LEU A 268 5.90 16.49 11.27
N TRP A 269 5.38 16.15 12.44
CA TRP A 269 4.62 17.07 13.29
C TRP A 269 5.46 18.26 13.74
N ASN A 270 6.69 18.03 14.18
CA ASN A 270 7.60 19.10 14.58
C ASN A 270 7.89 20.06 13.42
N SER A 271 8.12 19.54 12.21
CA SER A 271 8.30 20.33 10.99
C SER A 271 7.07 21.19 10.68
N ILE A 272 5.87 20.60 10.69
CA ILE A 272 4.60 21.31 10.42
C ILE A 272 4.33 22.36 11.49
N LYS A 273 4.53 22.03 12.77
CA LYS A 273 4.36 22.96 13.89
C LYS A 273 5.30 24.17 13.77
N GLU A 274 6.54 23.95 13.35
CA GLU A 274 7.48 25.04 13.10
C GLU A 274 7.02 25.93 11.94
N GLN A 275 6.54 25.34 10.84
CA GLN A 275 5.95 26.09 9.72
C GLN A 275 4.70 26.88 10.16
N GLN A 276 3.84 26.28 10.99
CA GLN A 276 2.68 26.96 11.57
C GLN A 276 3.07 28.16 12.42
N ILE A 277 4.11 28.02 13.26
CA ILE A 277 4.63 29.14 14.08
C ILE A 277 5.19 30.24 13.19
N ARG A 278 5.99 29.91 12.16
CA ARG A 278 6.52 30.89 11.20
C ARG A 278 5.40 31.67 10.52
N ARG A 279 4.36 30.97 10.05
CA ARG A 279 3.17 31.56 9.44
C ARG A 279 2.46 32.53 10.39
N LYS A 280 2.26 32.14 11.66
CA LYS A 280 1.64 33.01 12.68
C LYS A 280 2.49 34.24 13.01
N GLN A 281 3.81 34.16 12.86
CA GLN A 281 4.74 35.27 13.06
C GLN A 281 4.85 36.19 11.83
N GLY A 282 4.12 35.93 10.73
CA GLY A 282 4.24 36.72 9.49
C GLY A 282 5.60 36.55 8.79
N LYS A 283 6.34 35.49 9.09
CA LYS A 283 7.62 35.18 8.44
C LYS A 283 7.38 34.30 7.23
N SER A 284 7.84 34.75 6.07
CA SER A 284 7.85 33.99 4.83
C SER A 284 8.73 32.73 4.94
N VAL A 285 8.63 31.82 3.98
CA VAL A 285 9.41 30.58 3.88
C VAL A 285 10.94 30.85 3.92
N ASN A 286 11.38 32.02 3.45
CA ASN A 286 12.78 32.47 3.51
C ASN A 286 13.17 33.22 4.81
N GLY A 287 12.31 33.23 5.83
CA GLY A 287 12.56 33.90 7.11
C GLY A 287 12.47 35.43 7.07
N LYS A 288 12.21 36.03 5.90
CA LYS A 288 11.92 37.46 5.75
C LYS A 288 10.49 37.76 6.20
N LEU A 289 10.28 38.92 6.81
CA LEU A 289 8.94 39.41 7.14
C LEU A 289 8.15 39.53 5.82
N ASP A 290 7.03 38.83 5.72
CA ASP A 290 6.17 38.90 4.54
C ASP A 290 5.37 40.20 4.66
N VAL A 291 5.83 41.24 3.96
CA VAL A 291 5.16 42.54 3.93
C VAL A 291 3.79 42.32 3.32
N ASN A 292 2.73 42.52 4.09
CA ASN A 292 1.39 42.15 3.67
C ASN A 292 1.02 42.97 2.41
N ALA A 293 0.18 42.44 1.51
CA ALA A 293 -0.17 43.15 0.27
C ALA A 293 -0.72 44.56 0.54
N PHE A 294 -1.39 44.73 1.68
CA PHE A 294 -1.83 46.02 2.19
C PHE A 294 -0.67 46.96 2.55
N GLU A 295 0.36 46.49 3.25
CA GLU A 295 1.54 47.29 3.61
C GLU A 295 2.34 47.68 2.36
N HIS A 296 2.46 46.76 1.40
CA HIS A 296 3.09 47.05 0.11
C HIS A 296 2.29 48.08 -0.70
N LEU A 297 0.95 48.01 -0.67
CA LEU A 297 0.09 49.02 -1.29
C LEU A 297 0.15 50.35 -0.54
N GLN A 298 0.17 50.33 0.79
CA GLN A 298 0.30 51.51 1.64
C GLN A 298 1.62 52.21 1.40
N GLU A 299 2.74 51.48 1.35
CA GLU A 299 4.06 52.03 1.04
C GLU A 299 4.11 52.61 -0.38
N LYS A 300 3.47 51.92 -1.34
CA LYS A 300 3.34 52.41 -2.71
C LYS A 300 2.56 53.73 -2.76
N TYR A 301 1.38 53.79 -2.17
CA TYR A 301 0.54 54.99 -2.17
C TYR A 301 1.08 56.12 -1.28
N ALA A 302 1.80 55.81 -0.21
CA ALA A 302 2.46 56.80 0.65
C ALA A 302 3.58 57.54 -0.08
N ARG A 303 4.21 56.91 -1.08
CA ARG A 303 5.22 57.54 -1.94
C ARG A 303 4.63 58.16 -3.20
N GLU A 304 3.37 57.86 -3.51
CA GLU A 304 2.70 58.34 -4.70
C GLU A 304 2.11 59.74 -4.44
N LYS A 305 2.55 60.75 -5.20
CA LYS A 305 2.06 62.13 -5.04
C LYS A 305 0.63 62.22 -5.59
N ILE A 306 -0.34 62.33 -4.70
CA ILE A 306 -1.74 62.63 -5.06
C ILE A 306 -1.78 64.07 -5.58
N SER A 307 -1.98 64.24 -6.89
CA SER A 307 -2.14 65.55 -7.50
C SER A 307 -3.46 66.20 -7.04
N ILE A 308 -3.37 67.43 -6.53
CA ILE A 308 -4.51 68.24 -6.04
C ILE A 308 -5.49 68.62 -7.17
N ARG A 309 -5.09 68.46 -8.44
CA ARG A 309 -5.98 68.61 -9.59
C ARG A 309 -6.45 67.22 -10.01
N HIS A 310 -7.66 66.85 -9.60
CA HIS A 310 -8.38 65.62 -9.96
C HIS A 310 -7.94 65.02 -11.31
N ALA A 311 -7.08 64.01 -11.28
CA ALA A 311 -6.88 63.05 -12.37
C ALA A 311 -6.05 61.88 -11.85
N VAL A 312 -6.70 60.76 -11.55
CA VAL A 312 -6.04 59.46 -11.49
C VAL A 312 -6.05 58.90 -12.90
N GLY A 313 -4.90 58.87 -13.59
CA GLY A 313 -4.79 58.22 -14.90
C GLY A 313 -4.14 59.07 -15.99
N GLY A 314 -2.81 59.16 -15.95
CA GLY A 314 -1.98 59.57 -17.11
C GLY A 314 -1.09 58.43 -17.64
N GLY A 315 -1.29 57.20 -17.16
CA GLY A 315 -0.54 56.03 -17.60
C GLY A 315 -1.51 54.99 -18.15
N GLY A 316 -1.63 54.92 -19.47
CA GLY A 316 -2.62 54.12 -20.18
C GLY A 316 -2.61 52.65 -19.77
N ARG A 317 -3.67 52.22 -19.10
CA ARG A 317 -4.17 50.85 -19.14
C ARG A 317 -5.68 50.93 -19.32
N ARG A 318 -6.18 50.44 -20.45
CA ARG A 318 -7.61 50.33 -20.73
C ARG A 318 -8.23 49.45 -19.65
N ALA A 319 -9.00 50.04 -18.74
CA ALA A 319 -9.91 49.30 -17.90
C ALA A 319 -11.00 48.71 -18.82
N THR A 320 -10.96 47.40 -19.04
CA THR A 320 -12.09 46.66 -19.59
C THR A 320 -13.19 46.67 -18.54
N GLN A 321 -14.12 47.61 -18.71
CA GLN A 321 -15.55 47.52 -18.44
C GLN A 321 -15.98 46.40 -17.48
N TRP A 322 -16.21 46.78 -16.23
CA TRP A 322 -17.11 46.06 -15.35
C TRP A 322 -18.55 46.44 -15.75
N LEU A 323 -19.34 45.46 -16.19
CA LEU A 323 -20.78 45.57 -16.30
C LEU A 323 -21.40 44.31 -15.72
N GLY A 324 -22.27 44.52 -14.72
CA GLY A 324 -23.36 43.61 -14.32
C GLY A 324 -22.93 42.35 -13.61
#